data_AF-A0AAD5KIM9-F1
#
_entry.id   AF-A0AAD5KIM9-F1
#
_cell.length_a   1.000
_cell.length_b   1.000
_cell.length_c   1.000
_cell.angle_alpha   90.00
_cell.angle_beta   90.00
_cell.angle_gamma   90.00
#
_symmetry.space_group_name_H-M   'P 1'
#
loop_
_entity.id
_entity.type
_entity.pdbx_description
1 polymer ?
#
loop_
_entity_poly.entity_id
_entity_poly.type
_entity_poly.pdbx_seq_one_letter_code
_entity_poly.pdbx_strand_id
1 'polypeptide(L)'
;MDTLKTVNVAAVQNTWAIVKKDLNTHAPQFYVALLTAHPEYQPMFPTIANVPAGELLNNPALKTLSVNVLTKLSELIDCMGNPDALQGQLVDLANQHKQRGTTRAHFDNLSKVLIDFLAAKLGGEFTPEARQAWTATMQGINTVVEASS
;
A
#
# COMPACT_ATOMS: atom_id res chain seq x y z
N MET A 1 15.24 5.67 -8.62
CA MET A 1 15.55 6.00 -7.20
C MET A 1 15.60 7.47 -6.92
N ASP A 2 16.03 8.30 -7.87
CA ASP A 2 16.09 9.76 -7.68
C ASP A 2 14.73 10.37 -7.29
N THR A 3 13.63 9.77 -7.74
CA THR A 3 12.27 10.13 -7.30
C THR A 3 12.10 10.01 -5.79
N LEU A 4 12.53 8.92 -5.14
CA LEU A 4 12.38 8.73 -3.69
C LEU A 4 13.27 9.67 -2.88
N LYS A 5 14.42 10.09 -3.43
CA LYS A 5 15.35 11.02 -2.78
C LYS A 5 14.81 12.45 -2.68
N THR A 6 13.80 12.79 -3.47
CA THR A 6 13.22 14.14 -3.54
C THR A 6 11.82 14.22 -2.92
N VAL A 7 11.29 13.09 -2.42
CA VAL A 7 9.99 13.05 -1.73
C VAL A 7 10.06 13.83 -0.43
N ASN A 8 9.00 14.59 -0.13
CA ASN A 8 8.77 15.11 1.21
C ASN A 8 8.39 13.95 2.16
N VAL A 9 9.41 13.31 2.74
CA VAL A 9 9.26 12.17 3.64
C VAL A 9 8.38 12.49 4.85
N ALA A 10 8.52 13.69 5.42
CA ALA A 10 7.74 14.11 6.57
C ALA A 10 6.24 14.18 6.26
N ALA A 11 5.85 14.66 5.07
CA ALA A 11 4.45 14.69 4.67
C ALA A 11 3.85 13.27 4.59
N VAL A 12 4.60 12.29 4.06
CA VAL A 12 4.18 10.89 3.99
C VAL A 12 4.08 10.28 5.40
N GLN A 13 5.12 10.44 6.22
CA GLN A 13 5.16 9.87 7.57
C GLN A 13 4.09 10.46 8.49
N ASN A 14 3.90 11.79 8.48
CA ASN A 14 2.91 12.45 9.32
C ASN A 14 1.48 12.05 8.95
N THR A 15 1.15 12.01 7.66
CA THR A 15 -0.18 11.58 7.22
C THR A 15 -0.41 10.08 7.40
N TRP A 16 0.62 9.24 7.20
CA TRP A 16 0.55 7.82 7.52
C TRP A 16 0.32 7.56 9.00
N ALA A 17 0.96 8.32 9.88
CA ALA A 17 0.84 8.17 11.33
C ALA A 17 -0.60 8.32 11.83
N ILE A 18 -1.45 9.08 11.14
CA ILE A 18 -2.87 9.21 11.46
C ILE A 18 -3.61 7.89 11.18
N VAL A 19 -3.35 7.27 10.02
CA VAL A 19 -3.99 6.00 9.62
C VAL A 19 -3.44 4.82 10.43
N LYS A 20 -2.11 4.79 10.67
CA LYS A 20 -1.39 3.74 11.39
C LYS A 20 -1.84 3.59 12.84
N LYS A 21 -2.44 4.62 13.45
CA LYS A 21 -2.98 4.56 14.84
C LYS A 21 -4.04 3.48 15.03
N ASP A 22 -4.79 3.14 13.99
CA ASP A 22 -5.80 2.08 14.04
C ASP A 22 -5.78 1.24 12.76
N LEU A 23 -4.69 0.50 12.56
CA LEU A 23 -4.59 -0.43 11.43
C LEU A 23 -5.63 -1.56 11.50
N ASN A 24 -6.07 -1.96 12.68
CA ASN A 24 -7.09 -3.01 12.84
C ASN A 24 -8.43 -2.60 12.21
N THR A 25 -8.75 -1.31 12.21
CA THR A 25 -9.92 -0.76 11.52
C THR A 25 -9.62 -0.38 10.08
N HIS A 26 -8.51 0.32 9.83
CA HIS A 26 -8.24 0.91 8.51
C HIS A 26 -7.75 -0.10 7.48
N ALA A 27 -6.96 -1.10 7.87
CA ALA A 27 -6.42 -2.07 6.92
C ALA A 27 -7.51 -2.91 6.23
N PRO A 28 -8.49 -3.47 6.96
CA PRO A 28 -9.58 -4.22 6.32
C PRO A 28 -10.42 -3.32 5.41
N GLN A 29 -10.67 -2.07 5.79
CA GLN A 29 -11.43 -1.11 4.98
C GLN A 29 -10.71 -0.77 3.67
N PHE A 30 -9.40 -0.53 3.71
CA PHE A 30 -8.59 -0.32 2.52
C PHE A 30 -8.61 -1.55 1.61
N TYR A 31 -8.46 -2.75 2.17
CA TYR A 31 -8.49 -3.98 1.38
C TYR A 31 -9.85 -4.24 0.73
N VAL A 32 -10.95 -3.98 1.44
CA VAL A 32 -12.29 -4.03 0.83
C VAL A 32 -12.42 -3.01 -0.29
N ALA A 33 -11.90 -1.79 -0.13
CA ALA A 33 -11.90 -0.79 -1.21
C ALA A 33 -11.10 -1.27 -2.43
N LEU A 34 -9.93 -1.89 -2.21
CA LEU A 34 -9.10 -2.48 -3.27
C LEU A 34 -9.85 -3.59 -4.02
N LEU A 35 -10.45 -4.54 -3.31
CA LEU A 35 -11.20 -5.65 -3.91
C LEU A 35 -12.55 -5.22 -4.51
N THR A 36 -13.09 -4.07 -4.10
CA THR A 36 -14.27 -3.47 -4.74
C THR A 36 -13.89 -2.83 -6.07
N ALA A 37 -12.75 -2.13 -6.13
CA ALA A 37 -12.24 -1.53 -7.35
C ALA A 37 -11.67 -2.56 -8.34
N HIS A 38 -11.09 -3.64 -7.81
CA HIS A 38 -10.45 -4.73 -8.55
C HIS A 38 -10.89 -6.11 -8.03
N PRO A 39 -12.14 -6.54 -8.30
CA PRO A 39 -12.65 -7.84 -7.86
C PRO A 39 -11.80 -9.02 -8.36
N GLU A 40 -11.14 -8.86 -9.51
CA GLU A 40 -10.24 -9.83 -10.11
C GLU A 40 -9.01 -10.15 -9.23
N TYR A 41 -8.72 -9.36 -8.20
CA TYR A 41 -7.60 -9.62 -7.28
C TYR A 41 -7.96 -10.57 -6.15
N GLN A 42 -9.24 -10.73 -5.80
CA GLN A 42 -9.64 -11.57 -4.68
C GLN A 42 -9.19 -13.05 -4.83
N PRO A 43 -9.31 -13.68 -6.03
CA PRO A 43 -8.82 -15.05 -6.24
C PRO A 43 -7.30 -15.23 -6.04
N MET A 44 -6.51 -14.14 -6.10
CA MET A 44 -5.07 -14.18 -5.84
C MET A 44 -4.73 -14.42 -4.36
N PHE A 45 -5.72 -14.31 -3.46
CA PHE A 45 -5.57 -14.53 -2.03
C PHE A 45 -6.35 -15.78 -1.61
N PRO A 46 -5.70 -16.97 -1.55
CA PRO A 46 -6.39 -18.25 -1.33
C PRO A 46 -7.27 -18.30 -0.07
N THR A 47 -6.87 -17.57 0.98
CA THR A 47 -7.58 -17.55 2.26
C THR A 47 -8.92 -16.79 2.23
N ILE A 48 -9.15 -15.97 1.20
CA ILE A 48 -10.36 -15.17 1.03
C ILE A 48 -11.01 -15.33 -0.35
N ALA A 49 -10.47 -16.18 -1.23
CA ALA A 49 -10.89 -16.29 -2.63
C ALA A 49 -12.39 -16.52 -2.83
N ASN A 50 -13.04 -17.24 -1.90
CA ASN A 50 -14.46 -17.60 -1.98
C ASN A 50 -15.34 -16.86 -0.96
N VAL A 51 -14.80 -15.84 -0.27
CA VAL A 51 -15.57 -15.06 0.71
C VAL A 51 -16.50 -14.09 -0.04
N PRO A 52 -17.82 -14.08 0.23
CA PRO A 52 -18.73 -13.13 -0.39
C PRO A 52 -18.31 -11.67 -0.12
N ALA A 53 -18.47 -10.79 -1.10
CA ALA A 53 -18.04 -9.38 -0.98
C ALA A 53 -18.63 -8.67 0.25
N GLY A 54 -19.91 -8.94 0.58
CA GLY A 54 -20.58 -8.38 1.77
C GLY A 54 -20.05 -8.89 3.12
N GLU A 55 -19.26 -9.97 3.12
CA GLU A 55 -18.70 -10.59 4.32
C GLU A 55 -17.22 -10.30 4.51
N LEU A 56 -16.53 -9.83 3.46
CA LEU A 56 -15.09 -9.57 3.44
C LEU A 56 -14.62 -8.73 4.64
N LEU A 57 -15.28 -7.60 4.91
CA LEU A 57 -14.87 -6.67 5.96
C LEU A 57 -14.78 -7.32 7.35
N ASN A 58 -15.67 -8.29 7.62
CA ASN A 58 -15.75 -8.97 8.91
C ASN A 58 -14.98 -10.28 8.95
N ASN A 59 -14.47 -10.76 7.80
CA ASN A 59 -13.75 -12.00 7.69
C ASN A 59 -12.40 -11.96 8.44
N PRO A 60 -12.12 -12.90 9.37
CA PRO A 60 -10.87 -12.91 10.13
C PRO A 60 -9.61 -13.03 9.26
N ALA A 61 -9.67 -13.80 8.16
CA ALA A 61 -8.53 -13.96 7.26
C ALA A 61 -8.22 -12.66 6.51
N LEU A 62 -9.24 -11.90 6.08
CA LEU A 62 -9.02 -10.57 5.49
C LEU A 62 -8.39 -9.62 6.52
N LYS A 63 -8.87 -9.62 7.76
CA LYS A 63 -8.32 -8.77 8.82
C LYS A 63 -6.83 -9.03 9.04
N THR A 64 -6.45 -10.29 9.20
CA THR A 64 -5.04 -10.67 9.35
C THR A 64 -4.21 -10.32 8.11
N LEU A 65 -4.69 -10.66 6.91
CA LEU A 65 -4.00 -10.36 5.64
C LEU A 65 -3.74 -8.86 5.50
N SER A 66 -4.78 -8.04 5.67
CA SER A 66 -4.72 -6.60 5.46
C SER A 66 -3.80 -5.91 6.46
N VAL A 67 -3.87 -6.28 7.74
CA VAL A 67 -2.98 -5.75 8.79
C VAL A 67 -1.53 -6.11 8.50
N ASN A 68 -1.23 -7.33 8.06
CA ASN A 68 0.13 -7.73 7.69
C ASN A 68 0.69 -6.88 6.55
N VAL A 69 -0.12 -6.61 5.51
CA VAL A 69 0.35 -5.81 4.38
C VAL A 69 0.53 -4.33 4.76
N LEU A 70 -0.38 -3.75 5.55
CA LEU A 70 -0.22 -2.35 5.97
C LEU A 70 0.87 -2.17 7.03
N THR A 71 1.17 -3.23 7.80
CA THR A 71 2.38 -3.27 8.64
C THR A 71 3.62 -3.22 7.76
N LYS A 72 3.68 -4.03 6.69
CA LYS A 72 4.82 -3.99 5.77
C LYS A 72 4.98 -2.63 5.08
N LEU A 73 3.88 -2.00 4.67
CA LEU A 73 3.90 -0.64 4.15
C LEU A 73 4.42 0.37 5.19
N SER A 74 4.03 0.20 6.47
CA SER A 74 4.52 1.05 7.56
C SER A 74 6.04 0.93 7.73
N GLU A 75 6.60 -0.27 7.67
CA GLU A 75 8.05 -0.48 7.74
C GLU A 75 8.79 0.25 6.61
N LEU A 76 8.25 0.19 5.38
CA LEU A 76 8.83 0.88 4.23
C LEU A 76 8.78 2.42 4.42
N ILE A 77 7.65 2.95 4.91
CA ILE A 77 7.47 4.38 5.19
C ILE A 77 8.41 4.86 6.31
N ASP A 78 8.55 4.07 7.37
CA ASP A 78 9.46 4.36 8.48
C ASP A 78 10.92 4.37 7.99
N CYS A 79 11.27 3.55 6.99
CA CYS A 79 12.60 3.46 6.38
C CYS A 79 12.91 4.57 5.35
N MET A 80 11.94 5.41 4.95
CA MET A 80 12.14 6.44 3.92
C MET A 80 13.24 7.47 4.24
N GLY A 81 13.60 7.65 5.51
CA GLY A 81 14.73 8.47 5.92
C GLY A 81 16.12 7.87 5.58
N ASN A 82 16.16 6.61 5.12
CA ASN A 82 17.38 5.92 4.70
C ASN A 82 17.16 5.28 3.31
N PRO A 83 17.43 6.02 2.22
CA PRO A 83 17.16 5.56 0.86
C PRO A 83 17.83 4.24 0.47
N ASP A 84 19.05 3.99 0.93
CA ASP A 84 19.80 2.77 0.58
C ASP A 84 19.21 1.53 1.28
N ALA A 85 18.84 1.68 2.56
CA ALA A 85 18.14 0.60 3.27
C ALA A 85 16.75 0.35 2.68
N LEU A 86 16.02 1.41 2.32
CA LEU A 86 14.72 1.30 1.66
C LEU A 86 14.83 0.57 0.32
N GLN A 87 15.86 0.86 -0.48
CA GLN A 87 16.11 0.17 -1.74
C GLN A 87 16.18 -1.35 -1.54
N GLY A 88 16.99 -1.82 -0.59
CA GLY A 88 17.11 -3.26 -0.32
C GLY A 88 15.76 -3.91 0.01
N GLN A 89 14.98 -3.27 0.88
CA GLN A 89 13.65 -3.78 1.25
C GLN A 89 12.66 -3.81 0.09
N LEU A 90 12.72 -2.81 -0.82
CA LEU A 90 11.85 -2.76 -1.99
C LEU A 90 12.21 -3.84 -3.02
N VAL A 91 13.49 -4.16 -3.18
CA VAL A 91 13.93 -5.28 -4.04
C VAL A 91 13.42 -6.62 -3.48
N ASP A 92 13.54 -6.84 -2.17
CA ASP A 92 13.02 -8.05 -1.53
C ASP A 92 11.50 -8.17 -1.69
N LEU A 93 10.78 -7.06 -1.48
CA LEU A 93 9.35 -6.98 -1.69
C LEU A 93 8.98 -7.35 -3.14
N ALA A 94 9.68 -6.77 -4.11
CA ALA A 94 9.46 -7.03 -5.53
C ALA A 94 9.64 -8.51 -5.87
N ASN A 95 10.72 -9.13 -5.40
CA ASN A 95 11.00 -10.55 -5.61
C ASN A 95 9.90 -11.46 -5.04
N GLN A 96 9.43 -11.16 -3.83
CA GLN A 96 8.33 -11.92 -3.20
C GLN A 96 7.02 -11.80 -3.98
N HIS A 97 6.72 -10.61 -4.52
CA HIS A 97 5.49 -10.37 -5.27
C HIS A 97 5.56 -10.95 -6.68
N LYS A 98 6.74 -10.95 -7.31
CA LYS A 98 6.98 -11.63 -8.59
C LYS A 98 6.69 -13.13 -8.50
N GLN A 99 7.14 -13.80 -7.43
CA GLN A 99 6.85 -15.22 -7.20
C GLN A 99 5.36 -15.53 -7.05
N ARG A 100 4.54 -14.52 -6.70
CA ARG A 100 3.08 -14.63 -6.56
C ARG A 100 2.31 -14.26 -7.84
N GLY A 101 3.02 -13.94 -8.93
CA GLY A 101 2.40 -13.51 -10.19
C GLY A 101 1.89 -12.06 -10.16
N THR A 102 2.34 -11.24 -9.20
CA THR A 102 1.96 -9.83 -9.13
C THR A 102 2.71 -9.03 -10.20
N THR A 103 1.99 -8.17 -10.93
CA THR A 103 2.54 -7.34 -12.01
C THR A 103 2.66 -5.88 -11.56
N ARG A 104 3.39 -5.08 -12.35
CA ARG A 104 3.45 -3.62 -12.22
C ARG A 104 2.05 -2.98 -12.18
N ALA A 105 1.14 -3.43 -13.05
CA ALA A 105 -0.23 -2.92 -13.10
C ALA A 105 -1.00 -3.13 -11.78
N HIS A 106 -0.77 -4.25 -11.08
CA HIS A 106 -1.39 -4.49 -9.77
C HIS A 106 -0.93 -3.46 -8.74
N PHE A 107 0.36 -3.10 -8.75
CA PHE A 107 0.91 -2.08 -7.86
C PHE A 107 0.42 -0.67 -8.21
N ASP A 108 0.31 -0.32 -9.49
CA ASP A 108 -0.23 0.98 -9.90
C ASP A 108 -1.71 1.13 -9.48
N ASN A 109 -2.51 0.07 -9.62
CA ASN A 109 -3.90 0.04 -9.16
C ASN A 109 -3.99 0.15 -7.63
N LEU A 110 -3.18 -0.61 -6.89
CA LEU A 110 -3.07 -0.49 -5.44
C LEU A 110 -2.71 0.94 -5.02
N SER A 111 -1.77 1.57 -5.73
CA SER A 111 -1.32 2.94 -5.45
C SER A 111 -2.45 3.96 -5.58
N LYS A 112 -3.25 3.85 -6.66
CA LYS A 112 -4.41 4.71 -6.88
C LYS A 112 -5.43 4.57 -5.75
N VAL A 113 -5.81 3.32 -5.43
CA VAL A 113 -6.78 3.05 -4.35
C VAL A 113 -6.26 3.54 -3.00
N LEU A 114 -4.97 3.37 -2.71
CA LEU A 114 -4.37 3.84 -1.46
C LEU A 114 -4.44 5.36 -1.34
N ILE A 115 -4.08 6.09 -2.38
CA ILE A 115 -4.11 7.57 -2.38
C ILE A 115 -5.55 8.07 -2.21
N ASP A 116 -6.52 7.46 -2.88
CA ASP A 116 -7.93 7.82 -2.74
C ASP A 116 -8.47 7.48 -1.35
N PHE A 117 -8.05 6.34 -0.78
CA PHE A 117 -8.37 5.95 0.60
C PHE A 117 -7.80 6.94 1.62
N LEU A 118 -6.54 7.36 1.47
CA LEU A 118 -5.91 8.36 2.34
C LEU A 118 -6.65 9.69 2.26
N ALA A 119 -7.00 10.15 1.05
CA ALA A 119 -7.76 11.37 0.86
C ALA A 119 -9.13 11.33 1.58
N ALA A 120 -9.84 10.22 1.45
CA ALA A 120 -11.13 10.04 2.11
C ALA A 120 -11.01 9.98 3.65
N LYS A 121 -9.95 9.37 4.18
CA LYS A 121 -9.73 9.22 5.63
C LYS A 121 -9.23 10.48 6.32
N LEU A 122 -8.39 11.24 5.64
CA LEU A 122 -7.69 12.38 6.23
C LEU A 122 -8.39 13.71 5.90
N GLY A 123 -9.22 13.76 4.87
CA GLY A 123 -9.96 14.97 4.49
C GLY A 123 -9.01 16.16 4.30
N GLY A 124 -9.23 17.24 5.06
CA GLY A 124 -8.41 18.46 4.99
C GLY A 124 -6.94 18.27 5.37
N GLU A 125 -6.60 17.22 6.14
CA GLU A 125 -5.22 16.89 6.50
C GLU A 125 -4.43 16.31 5.31
N PHE A 126 -5.11 15.83 4.27
CA PHE A 126 -4.46 15.35 3.05
C PHE A 126 -4.24 16.48 2.05
N THR A 127 -3.29 17.35 2.38
CA THR A 127 -2.96 18.52 1.56
C THR A 127 -2.48 18.12 0.15
N PRO A 128 -2.49 19.06 -0.83
CA PRO A 128 -1.92 18.81 -2.15
C PRO A 128 -0.47 18.32 -2.10
N GLU A 129 0.33 18.85 -1.17
CA GLU A 129 1.72 18.46 -0.95
C GLU A 129 1.81 17.01 -0.45
N ALA A 130 0.94 16.62 0.49
CA ALA A 130 0.88 15.23 0.96
C ALA A 130 0.48 14.28 -0.18
N ARG A 131 -0.53 14.63 -0.98
CA ARG A 131 -0.95 13.85 -2.15
C ARG A 131 0.20 13.69 -3.16
N GLN A 132 0.93 14.77 -3.45
CA GLN A 132 2.07 14.71 -4.36
C GLN A 132 3.18 13.81 -3.80
N ALA A 133 3.51 13.95 -2.52
CA ALA A 133 4.52 13.14 -1.85
C ALA A 133 4.17 11.65 -1.89
N TRP A 134 2.92 11.28 -1.58
CA TRP A 134 2.44 9.90 -1.69
C TRP A 134 2.48 9.38 -3.12
N THR A 135 2.09 10.18 -4.11
CA THR A 135 2.15 9.80 -5.52
C THR A 135 3.57 9.47 -5.93
N ALA A 136 4.53 10.34 -5.58
CA ALA A 136 5.95 10.12 -5.87
C ALA A 136 6.53 8.91 -5.12
N THR A 137 6.14 8.69 -3.86
CA THR A 137 6.52 7.48 -3.09
C THR A 137 6.06 6.21 -3.80
N MET A 138 4.77 6.13 -4.15
CA MET A 138 4.22 4.95 -4.81
C MET A 138 4.83 4.72 -6.19
N GLN A 139 5.08 5.78 -6.97
CA GLN A 139 5.80 5.67 -8.24
C GLN A 139 7.23 5.12 -8.05
N GLY A 140 7.93 5.59 -7.01
CA GLY A 140 9.26 5.11 -6.66
C GLY A 140 9.26 3.62 -6.29
N ILE A 141 8.30 3.18 -5.48
CA ILE A 141 8.09 1.76 -5.14
C ILE A 141 7.84 0.94 -6.41
N ASN A 142 6.90 1.38 -7.25
CA ASN A 142 6.48 0.61 -8.43
C ASN A 142 7.61 0.50 -9.47
N THR A 143 8.49 1.50 -9.56
CA THR A 143 9.69 1.45 -10.41
C THR A 143 10.67 0.36 -9.96
N VAL A 144 10.84 0.16 -8.64
CA VAL A 144 11.71 -0.91 -8.13
C VAL A 144 11.11 -2.29 -8.39
N VAL A 145 9.77 -2.40 -8.30
CA VAL A 145 9.07 -3.64 -8.64
C VAL A 145 9.25 -3.99 -10.11
N GLU A 146 9.10 -3.01 -11.01
CA GLU A 146 9.29 -3.20 -12.45
C GLU A 146 10.73 -3.60 -12.79
N ALA A 147 11.73 -2.94 -12.22
CA ALA A 147 13.14 -3.25 -12.49
C ALA A 147 13.57 -4.65 -12.01
N SER A 148 12.81 -5.26 -11.10
CA SER A 148 13.04 -6.62 -10.59
C SER A 148 12.22 -7.69 -11.33
N SER A 149 11.35 -7.28 -12.27
CA SER A 149 10.48 -8.14 -13.10
C SER A 149 11.24 -8.72 -14.29
#